data_AF-A0A7S3T1X6-F1
#
_entry.id   AF-A0A7S3T1X6-F1
#
_cell.length_a   1.000
_cell.length_b   1.000
_cell.length_c   1.000
_cell.angle_alpha   90.00
_cell.angle_beta   90.00
_cell.angle_gamma   90.00
#
_symmetry.space_group_name_H-M   'P 1'
#
loop_
_entity.id
_entity.type
_entity.pdbx_description
1 polymer ?
#
loop_
_entity_poly.entity_id
_entity_poly.type
_entity_poly.pdbx_seq_one_letter_code
_entity_poly.pdbx_strand_id
1 'polypeptide(L)'
;VASSGEGATLDGKGGTGLFYLDGGCSLTLRGLTLVNGSADSGGVVYADGAGEVEIIESTVRDCSAGYNGGVVHASSSGAVSIIGSAVTSCSAGYGGVVHAYENSGAVSIIDSTVAGCSAGSNGGVVYAQDSGAVSISSSAVTSCSASFGGVVYARYGGAVSIIGSNVSGCSAGSVRRVELAASSSAAPQQGERSRGSTAASPPPSPRNRRSAASSTRMKATPSPSRLSTSSTTERGGQARCCTWLLYSANVPRSATPPSPATPLATTRRYRPTRR
;
A
#
# COMPACT_ATOMS: atom_id res chain seq x y z
N VAL A 1 -15.21 0.74 -6.78
CA VAL A 1 -15.72 -0.63 -6.57
C VAL A 1 -15.85 -0.86 -5.08
N ALA A 2 -17.02 -1.24 -4.59
CA ALA A 2 -17.24 -1.47 -3.17
C ALA A 2 -18.11 -2.71 -2.94
N SER A 3 -17.87 -3.43 -1.85
CA SER A 3 -18.78 -4.46 -1.35
C SER A 3 -19.65 -3.89 -0.22
N SER A 4 -20.95 -4.24 -0.20
CA SER A 4 -21.91 -3.82 0.82
C SER A 4 -22.28 -4.94 1.81
N GLY A 5 -21.40 -5.94 2.01
CA GLY A 5 -21.63 -7.16 2.80
C GLY A 5 -20.34 -7.91 3.15
N GLU A 6 -20.38 -9.24 3.31
CA GLU A 6 -19.14 -10.05 3.33
C GLU A 6 -18.32 -9.71 2.07
N GLY A 7 -17.09 -9.22 2.25
CA GLY A 7 -16.32 -8.56 1.20
C GLY A 7 -16.23 -9.38 -0.09
N ALA A 8 -16.56 -8.77 -1.24
CA ALA A 8 -16.49 -9.45 -2.53
C ALA A 8 -15.05 -9.85 -2.85
N THR A 9 -14.85 -11.08 -3.32
CA THR A 9 -13.53 -11.59 -3.72
C THR A 9 -13.30 -11.43 -5.21
N LEU A 10 -12.20 -10.78 -5.59
CA LEU A 10 -11.70 -10.71 -6.95
C LEU A 10 -10.41 -11.54 -7.01
N ASP A 11 -10.44 -12.60 -7.82
CA ASP A 11 -9.34 -13.56 -7.94
C ASP A 11 -8.74 -13.53 -9.35
N GLY A 12 -7.47 -13.14 -9.45
CA GLY A 12 -6.71 -13.10 -10.70
C GLY A 12 -6.21 -14.48 -11.16
N LYS A 13 -6.39 -15.52 -10.33
CA LYS A 13 -5.98 -16.91 -10.58
C LYS A 13 -4.50 -17.07 -10.95
N GLY A 14 -3.65 -16.12 -10.59
CA GLY A 14 -2.24 -16.09 -10.90
C GLY A 14 -1.90 -15.80 -12.36
N GLY A 15 -2.88 -15.43 -13.19
CA GLY A 15 -2.69 -15.24 -14.63
C GLY A 15 -3.07 -13.85 -15.16
N THR A 16 -3.68 -13.00 -14.35
CA THR A 16 -4.06 -11.65 -14.79
C THR A 16 -4.05 -10.64 -13.64
N GLY A 17 -3.76 -9.38 -13.98
CA GLY A 17 -4.00 -8.24 -13.10
C GLY A 17 -5.49 -7.94 -12.99
N LEU A 18 -5.91 -7.26 -11.92
CA LEU A 18 -7.34 -7.06 -11.66
C LEU A 18 -7.90 -5.80 -12.35
N PHE A 19 -7.11 -4.73 -12.41
CA PHE A 19 -7.53 -3.42 -12.92
C PHE A 19 -6.45 -2.77 -13.78
N TYR A 20 -6.90 -2.15 -14.87
CA TYR A 20 -6.10 -1.26 -15.70
C TYR A 20 -6.77 0.12 -15.75
N LEU A 21 -6.01 1.16 -15.44
CA LEU A 21 -6.43 2.55 -15.40
C LEU A 21 -5.55 3.40 -16.31
N ASP A 22 -6.20 4.25 -17.11
CA ASP A 22 -5.54 5.25 -17.94
C ASP A 22 -6.36 6.55 -17.98
N GLY A 23 -5.86 7.56 -18.70
CA GLY A 23 -6.66 8.72 -19.09
C GLY A 23 -7.18 9.58 -17.94
N GLY A 24 -6.47 9.62 -16.80
CA GLY A 24 -6.83 10.39 -15.61
C GLY A 24 -7.95 9.77 -14.76
N CYS A 25 -8.38 8.54 -15.06
CA CYS A 25 -9.44 7.88 -14.30
C CYS A 25 -8.96 7.48 -12.90
N SER A 26 -9.79 7.72 -11.88
CA SER A 26 -9.47 7.37 -10.49
C SER A 26 -10.21 6.09 -10.07
N LEU A 27 -9.63 5.32 -9.16
CA LEU A 27 -10.16 4.04 -8.68
C LEU A 27 -10.12 3.95 -7.17
N THR A 28 -11.28 3.78 -6.55
CA THR A 28 -11.39 3.42 -5.13
C THR A 28 -11.90 1.99 -5.00
N LEU A 29 -11.13 1.13 -4.34
CA LEU A 29 -11.45 -0.25 -3.98
C LEU A 29 -11.75 -0.32 -2.49
N ARG A 30 -12.98 -0.66 -2.10
CA ARG A 30 -13.41 -0.65 -0.69
C ARG A 30 -14.05 -1.96 -0.24
N GLY A 31 -13.60 -2.52 0.88
CA GLY A 31 -14.21 -3.71 1.47
C GLY A 31 -14.08 -4.96 0.59
N LEU A 32 -12.98 -5.09 -0.16
CA LEU A 32 -12.77 -6.17 -1.11
C LEU A 32 -11.70 -7.15 -0.64
N THR A 33 -11.77 -8.38 -1.14
CA THR A 33 -10.69 -9.37 -1.05
C THR A 33 -10.08 -9.55 -2.43
N LEU A 34 -8.87 -9.03 -2.64
CA LEU A 34 -8.15 -9.01 -3.91
C LEU A 34 -7.02 -10.04 -3.86
N VAL A 35 -7.10 -11.09 -4.67
CA VAL A 35 -6.24 -12.27 -4.48
C VAL A 35 -5.67 -12.80 -5.79
N ASN A 36 -4.47 -13.38 -5.72
CA ASN A 36 -3.78 -14.01 -6.84
C ASN A 36 -3.73 -13.13 -8.11
N GLY A 37 -3.68 -11.81 -7.95
CA GLY A 37 -3.48 -10.87 -9.05
C GLY A 37 -2.05 -11.00 -9.56
N SER A 38 -1.85 -11.21 -10.85
CA SER A 38 -0.53 -11.49 -11.43
C SER A 38 -0.41 -10.88 -12.81
N ALA A 39 0.53 -9.95 -12.98
CA ALA A 39 0.76 -9.25 -14.23
C ALA A 39 2.24 -8.89 -14.41
N ASP A 40 2.64 -8.33 -15.54
CA ASP A 40 4.00 -7.78 -15.68
C ASP A 40 4.19 -6.51 -14.84
N SER A 41 3.11 -5.74 -14.65
CA SER A 41 3.08 -4.54 -13.81
C SER A 41 1.71 -4.40 -13.17
N GLY A 42 1.66 -4.08 -11.87
CA GLY A 42 0.42 -3.84 -11.15
C GLY A 42 -0.41 -5.11 -10.98
N GLY A 43 0.00 -6.01 -10.09
CA GLY A 43 -0.71 -7.28 -9.86
C GLY A 43 -2.19 -7.11 -9.51
N VAL A 44 -2.55 -6.02 -8.83
CA VAL A 44 -3.95 -5.62 -8.61
C VAL A 44 -4.33 -4.47 -9.53
N VAL A 45 -3.57 -3.37 -9.51
CA VAL A 45 -3.87 -2.16 -10.29
C VAL A 45 -2.63 -1.76 -11.09
N TYR A 46 -2.79 -1.67 -12.41
CA TYR A 46 -1.87 -0.94 -13.26
C TYR A 46 -2.49 0.43 -13.63
N ALA A 47 -1.84 1.50 -13.19
CA ALA A 47 -2.22 2.88 -13.41
C ALA A 47 -1.16 3.59 -14.27
N ASP A 48 -1.54 4.00 -15.48
CA ASP A 48 -0.68 4.69 -16.43
C ASP A 48 -1.33 6.00 -16.89
N GLY A 49 -0.79 7.14 -16.46
CA GLY A 49 -1.44 8.43 -16.65
C GLY A 49 -2.82 8.50 -15.98
N ALA A 50 -3.04 7.75 -14.91
CA ALA A 50 -4.32 7.64 -14.22
C ALA A 50 -4.49 8.71 -13.14
N GLY A 51 -5.70 8.82 -12.59
CA GLY A 51 -5.99 9.63 -11.42
C GLY A 51 -5.53 8.96 -10.13
N GLU A 52 -6.29 9.17 -9.06
CA GLU A 52 -5.96 8.61 -7.74
C GLU A 52 -6.33 7.12 -7.65
N VAL A 53 -5.53 6.35 -6.92
CA VAL A 53 -5.79 4.93 -6.63
C VAL A 53 -5.88 4.75 -5.12
N GLU A 54 -7.03 4.29 -4.65
CA GLU A 54 -7.29 4.05 -3.24
C GLU A 54 -7.71 2.60 -2.99
N ILE A 55 -7.07 1.96 -2.01
CA ILE A 55 -7.44 0.65 -1.49
C ILE A 55 -7.79 0.84 -0.02
N ILE A 56 -9.05 0.65 0.32
CA ILE A 56 -9.62 1.00 1.62
C ILE A 56 -10.29 -0.23 2.24
N GLU A 57 -10.01 -0.50 3.50
CA GLU A 57 -10.68 -1.56 4.28
C GLU A 57 -10.70 -2.91 3.54
N SER A 58 -9.62 -3.22 2.83
CA SER A 58 -9.55 -4.37 1.92
C SER A 58 -8.46 -5.35 2.34
N THR A 59 -8.62 -6.60 1.92
CA THR A 59 -7.59 -7.63 2.04
C THR A 59 -6.98 -7.86 0.67
N VAL A 60 -5.67 -7.67 0.55
CA VAL A 60 -4.89 -7.95 -0.66
C VAL A 60 -3.88 -9.03 -0.33
N ARG A 61 -3.90 -10.15 -1.05
CA ARG A 61 -2.93 -11.22 -0.77
C ARG A 61 -2.53 -12.03 -1.99
N ASP A 62 -1.30 -12.53 -1.93
CA ASP A 62 -0.75 -13.43 -2.94
C ASP A 62 -0.73 -12.80 -4.35
N CYS A 63 -0.67 -11.47 -4.41
CA CYS A 63 -0.59 -10.72 -5.66
C CYS A 63 0.86 -10.45 -6.04
N SER A 64 1.21 -10.61 -7.31
CA SER A 64 2.57 -10.43 -7.80
C SER A 64 2.63 -9.63 -9.10
N ALA A 65 3.80 -9.05 -9.35
CA ALA A 65 4.14 -8.50 -10.65
C ALA A 65 5.51 -8.99 -11.11
N GLY A 66 5.68 -9.20 -12.42
CA GLY A 66 6.97 -9.57 -12.99
C GLY A 66 8.03 -8.48 -12.76
N TYR A 67 7.64 -7.22 -12.92
CA TYR A 67 8.55 -6.08 -12.85
C TYR A 67 8.14 -5.06 -11.80
N ASN A 68 6.94 -4.50 -11.89
CA ASN A 68 6.61 -3.27 -11.18
C ASN A 68 5.36 -3.43 -10.32
N GLY A 69 5.46 -3.16 -9.02
CA GLY A 69 4.30 -3.01 -8.14
C GLY A 69 3.49 -4.30 -7.98
N GLY A 70 3.78 -5.09 -6.94
CA GLY A 70 3.08 -6.37 -6.71
C GLY A 70 1.58 -6.20 -6.48
N VAL A 71 1.18 -5.01 -5.99
CA VAL A 71 -0.23 -4.61 -5.87
C VAL A 71 -0.53 -3.47 -6.82
N VAL A 72 0.15 -2.33 -6.67
CA VAL A 72 -0.10 -1.13 -7.49
C VAL A 72 1.17 -0.73 -8.23
N HIS A 73 1.07 -0.60 -9.54
CA HIS A 73 2.03 0.18 -10.32
C HIS A 73 1.38 1.49 -10.76
N ALA A 74 1.97 2.61 -10.40
CA ALA A 74 1.56 3.95 -10.80
C ALA A 74 2.69 4.61 -11.60
N SER A 75 2.39 4.98 -12.85
CA SER A 75 3.28 5.74 -13.74
C SER A 75 2.57 7.02 -14.17
N SER A 76 3.21 8.18 -14.02
CA SER A 76 2.59 9.49 -14.35
C SER A 76 1.17 9.67 -13.79
N SER A 77 0.90 9.09 -12.62
CA SER A 77 -0.45 8.94 -12.08
C SER A 77 -0.67 9.76 -10.81
N GLY A 78 -1.92 9.84 -10.35
CA GLY A 78 -2.28 10.47 -9.09
C GLY A 78 -1.70 9.78 -7.85
N ALA A 79 -2.19 10.18 -6.68
CA ALA A 79 -1.75 9.61 -5.41
C ALA A 79 -2.20 8.14 -5.28
N VAL A 80 -1.42 7.34 -4.55
CA VAL A 80 -1.73 5.96 -4.19
C VAL A 80 -1.92 5.87 -2.68
N SER A 81 -3.10 5.45 -2.24
CA SER A 81 -3.45 5.34 -0.82
C SER A 81 -3.91 3.94 -0.46
N ILE A 82 -3.32 3.35 0.57
CA ILE A 82 -3.74 2.08 1.17
C ILE A 82 -4.13 2.37 2.63
N ILE A 83 -5.42 2.22 2.95
CA ILE A 83 -6.00 2.69 4.21
C ILE A 83 -6.77 1.55 4.87
N GLY A 84 -6.53 1.30 6.16
CA GLY A 84 -7.29 0.30 6.92
C GLY A 84 -7.23 -1.12 6.33
N SER A 85 -6.18 -1.45 5.57
CA SER A 85 -6.14 -2.64 4.73
C SER A 85 -5.08 -3.64 5.18
N ALA A 86 -5.28 -4.91 4.83
CA ALA A 86 -4.29 -5.97 5.04
C ALA A 86 -3.67 -6.35 3.69
N VAL A 87 -2.36 -6.16 3.55
CA VAL A 87 -1.60 -6.51 2.35
C VAL A 87 -0.56 -7.56 2.71
N THR A 88 -0.67 -8.77 2.15
CA THR A 88 0.19 -9.89 2.56
C THR A 88 0.73 -10.70 1.39
N SER A 89 1.97 -11.17 1.50
CA SER A 89 2.57 -12.09 0.52
C SER A 89 2.60 -11.54 -0.91
N CYS A 90 2.73 -10.22 -1.06
CA CYS A 90 2.81 -9.57 -2.38
C CYS A 90 4.26 -9.39 -2.83
N SER A 91 4.52 -9.53 -4.13
CA SER A 91 5.90 -9.46 -4.63
C SER A 91 6.06 -8.82 -6.00
N ALA A 92 7.18 -8.14 -6.25
CA ALA A 92 7.54 -7.65 -7.57
C ALA A 92 9.06 -7.56 -7.80
N GLY A 93 9.49 -7.20 -9.01
CA GLY A 93 10.89 -6.78 -9.24
C GLY A 93 11.22 -5.49 -8.48
N TYR A 94 10.31 -4.52 -8.52
CA TYR A 94 10.41 -3.23 -7.85
C TYR A 94 9.10 -2.89 -7.15
N GLY A 95 9.17 -2.46 -5.88
CA GLY A 95 7.98 -2.12 -5.10
C GLY A 95 7.12 -3.36 -4.84
N GLY A 96 7.42 -4.12 -3.79
CA GLY A 96 6.71 -5.37 -3.49
C GLY A 96 5.20 -5.19 -3.31
N VAL A 97 4.78 -3.98 -2.90
CA VAL A 97 3.38 -3.55 -2.87
C VAL A 97 3.14 -2.44 -3.88
N VAL A 98 3.83 -1.30 -3.74
CA VAL A 98 3.62 -0.13 -4.58
C VAL A 98 4.91 0.23 -5.33
N HIS A 99 4.79 0.42 -6.64
CA HIS A 99 5.79 1.09 -7.45
C HIS A 99 5.24 2.39 -8.03
N ALA A 100 5.70 3.53 -7.54
CA ALA A 100 5.33 4.87 -8.00
C ALA A 100 6.49 5.50 -8.79
N TYR A 101 6.23 5.84 -10.05
CA TYR A 101 7.25 6.25 -11.03
C TYR A 101 6.80 7.45 -11.88
N GLU A 102 7.75 8.18 -12.46
CA GLU A 102 7.52 9.24 -13.45
C GLU A 102 6.53 10.33 -12.99
N ASN A 103 6.89 11.18 -12.03
CA ASN A 103 6.05 12.26 -11.51
C ASN A 103 4.71 11.79 -10.93
N SER A 104 4.62 10.53 -10.49
CA SER A 104 3.44 10.05 -9.78
C SER A 104 3.24 10.79 -8.46
N GLY A 105 1.98 10.81 -7.99
CA GLY A 105 1.58 11.42 -6.74
C GLY A 105 2.22 10.79 -5.49
N ALA A 106 1.79 11.26 -4.32
CA ALA A 106 2.25 10.72 -3.04
C ALA A 106 1.77 9.28 -2.84
N VAL A 107 2.55 8.49 -2.10
CA VAL A 107 2.17 7.14 -1.67
C VAL A 107 1.92 7.16 -0.17
N SER A 108 0.74 6.71 0.27
CA SER A 108 0.35 6.69 1.68
C SER A 108 -0.15 5.32 2.09
N ILE A 109 0.39 4.78 3.19
CA ILE A 109 -0.08 3.55 3.84
C ILE A 109 -0.47 3.89 5.27
N ILE A 110 -1.75 3.78 5.59
CA ILE A 110 -2.34 4.32 6.83
C ILE A 110 -3.17 3.24 7.50
N ASP A 111 -3.02 3.07 8.81
CA ASP A 111 -3.79 2.13 9.64
C ASP A 111 -3.86 0.71 9.04
N SER A 112 -2.77 0.28 8.39
CA SER A 112 -2.74 -0.92 7.57
C SER A 112 -1.75 -1.95 8.09
N THR A 113 -1.95 -3.22 7.73
CA THR A 113 -0.99 -4.30 7.96
C THR A 113 -0.34 -4.69 6.64
N VAL A 114 0.98 -4.63 6.56
CA VAL A 114 1.77 -5.08 5.41
C VAL A 114 2.72 -6.17 5.88
N ALA A 115 2.55 -7.39 5.39
CA ALA A 115 3.31 -8.54 5.91
C ALA A 115 3.84 -9.46 4.81
N GLY A 116 5.11 -9.83 4.90
CA GLY A 116 5.70 -10.81 3.97
C GLY A 116 5.77 -10.33 2.51
N CYS A 117 5.78 -9.02 2.29
CA CYS A 117 5.90 -8.45 0.95
C CYS A 117 7.37 -8.33 0.54
N SER A 118 7.70 -8.57 -0.74
CA SER A 118 9.09 -8.56 -1.19
C SER A 118 9.31 -7.91 -2.54
N ALA A 119 10.49 -7.32 -2.73
CA ALA A 119 10.94 -6.85 -4.03
C ALA A 119 12.28 -7.49 -4.40
N GLY A 120 12.46 -7.87 -5.67
CA GLY A 120 13.73 -8.38 -6.15
C GLY A 120 14.87 -7.36 -6.03
N SER A 121 14.58 -6.09 -6.33
CA SER A 121 15.57 -5.01 -6.35
C SER A 121 15.32 -3.93 -5.30
N ASN A 122 14.30 -3.10 -5.46
CA ASN A 122 14.12 -1.89 -4.63
C ASN A 122 12.74 -1.87 -3.96
N GLY A 123 12.71 -1.47 -2.69
CA GLY A 123 11.47 -1.17 -1.98
C GLY A 123 10.62 -2.41 -1.70
N GLY A 124 10.91 -3.11 -0.60
CA GLY A 124 10.19 -4.34 -0.25
C GLY A 124 8.69 -4.15 -0.08
N VAL A 125 8.28 -2.93 0.28
CA VAL A 125 6.89 -2.47 0.26
C VAL A 125 6.70 -1.39 -0.80
N VAL A 126 7.44 -0.29 -0.71
CA VAL A 126 7.29 0.86 -1.60
C VAL A 126 8.60 1.16 -2.31
N TYR A 127 8.56 1.19 -3.65
CA TYR A 127 9.57 1.87 -4.44
C TYR A 127 8.96 3.14 -5.05
N ALA A 128 9.54 4.28 -4.73
CA ALA A 128 9.13 5.59 -5.22
C ALA A 128 10.31 6.23 -5.97
N GLN A 129 10.17 6.43 -7.27
CA GLN A 129 11.17 7.12 -8.08
C GLN A 129 10.54 8.32 -8.78
N ASP A 130 11.18 9.48 -8.66
CA ASP A 130 10.70 10.74 -9.26
C ASP A 130 9.22 11.00 -8.95
N SER A 131 8.78 10.70 -7.72
CA SER A 131 7.37 10.76 -7.30
C SER A 131 7.18 11.57 -6.02
N GLY A 132 5.93 11.73 -5.59
CA GLY A 132 5.57 12.45 -4.37
C GLY A 132 6.17 11.86 -3.09
N ALA A 133 5.76 12.41 -1.95
CA ALA A 133 6.20 11.91 -0.64
C ALA A 133 5.69 10.47 -0.39
N VAL A 134 6.46 9.69 0.37
CA VAL A 134 6.02 8.37 0.85
C VAL A 134 5.74 8.46 2.34
N SER A 135 4.53 8.12 2.76
CA SER A 135 4.12 8.11 4.16
C SER A 135 3.60 6.74 4.58
N ILE A 136 4.06 6.25 5.73
CA ILE A 136 3.55 5.04 6.38
C ILE A 136 3.21 5.38 7.82
N SER A 137 1.92 5.50 8.15
CA SER A 137 1.48 5.89 9.49
C SER A 137 0.58 4.88 10.16
N SER A 138 0.74 4.73 11.47
CA SER A 138 -0.12 3.87 12.31
C SER A 138 -0.25 2.43 11.80
N SER A 139 0.78 1.93 11.10
CA SER A 139 0.72 0.67 10.35
C SER A 139 1.68 -0.37 10.90
N ALA A 140 1.38 -1.64 10.70
CA ALA A 140 2.29 -2.74 11.01
C ALA A 140 2.95 -3.24 9.73
N VAL A 141 4.27 -3.06 9.59
CA VAL A 141 5.05 -3.55 8.46
C VAL A 141 6.00 -4.64 8.94
N THR A 142 5.76 -5.88 8.52
CA THR A 142 6.50 -7.03 9.04
C THR A 142 7.03 -7.95 7.95
N SER A 143 8.21 -8.52 8.19
CA SER A 143 8.81 -9.55 7.33
C SER A 143 8.92 -9.15 5.84
N CYS A 144 9.09 -7.86 5.56
CA CYS A 144 9.21 -7.36 4.19
C CYS A 144 10.68 -7.25 3.76
N SER A 145 11.01 -7.56 2.51
CA SER A 145 12.41 -7.61 2.07
C SER A 145 12.65 -7.06 0.68
N ALA A 146 13.85 -6.51 0.46
CA ALA A 146 14.33 -6.15 -0.87
C ALA A 146 15.85 -6.18 -0.95
N SER A 147 16.44 -6.10 -2.15
CA SER A 147 17.89 -5.88 -2.26
C SER A 147 18.29 -4.50 -1.70
N PHE A 148 17.48 -3.47 -1.95
CA PHE A 148 17.68 -2.12 -1.45
C PHE A 148 16.38 -1.55 -0.86
N GLY A 149 16.44 -1.04 0.37
CA GLY A 149 15.27 -0.50 1.06
C GLY A 149 14.23 -1.57 1.40
N GLY A 150 14.46 -2.29 2.50
CA GLY A 150 13.63 -3.46 2.88
C GLY A 150 12.14 -3.14 3.10
N VAL A 151 11.82 -1.87 3.37
CA VAL A 151 10.44 -1.37 3.40
C VAL A 151 10.23 -0.33 2.31
N VAL A 152 10.90 0.81 2.42
CA VAL A 152 10.81 1.90 1.45
C VAL A 152 12.17 2.11 0.79
N TYR A 153 12.16 2.28 -0.52
CA TYR A 153 13.25 2.89 -1.27
C TYR A 153 12.68 4.09 -2.03
N ALA A 154 13.18 5.29 -1.77
CA ALA A 154 12.75 6.50 -2.47
C ALA A 154 13.96 7.16 -3.15
N ARG A 155 13.82 7.52 -4.43
CA ARG A 155 14.88 8.13 -5.23
C ARG A 155 14.32 9.32 -6.00
N TYR A 156 14.99 10.48 -5.89
CA TYR A 156 14.61 11.70 -6.60
C TYR A 156 13.15 12.16 -6.37
N GLY A 157 12.53 11.73 -5.26
CA GLY A 157 11.14 12.05 -4.92
C GLY A 157 10.99 12.85 -3.63
N GLY A 158 9.76 12.96 -3.15
CA GLY A 158 9.41 13.62 -1.90
C GLY A 158 9.98 12.95 -0.64
N ALA A 159 9.73 13.55 0.52
CA ALA A 159 10.18 13.02 1.80
C ALA A 159 9.60 11.62 2.10
N VAL A 160 10.36 10.78 2.80
CA VAL A 160 9.88 9.51 3.35
C VAL A 160 9.61 9.69 4.84
N SER A 161 8.42 9.32 5.29
CA SER A 161 8.00 9.42 6.68
C SER A 161 7.35 8.13 7.16
N ILE A 162 7.82 7.60 8.29
CA ILE A 162 7.23 6.44 8.95
C ILE A 162 6.92 6.82 10.39
N ILE A 163 5.64 7.01 10.73
CA ILE A 163 5.22 7.61 12.02
C ILE A 163 4.21 6.71 12.72
N GLY A 164 4.44 6.39 14.00
CA GLY A 164 3.49 5.57 14.77
C GLY A 164 3.31 4.15 14.22
N SER A 165 4.23 3.70 13.36
CA SER A 165 4.17 2.39 12.70
C SER A 165 5.16 1.42 13.33
N ASN A 166 4.77 0.14 13.43
CA ASN A 166 5.66 -0.93 13.85
C ASN A 166 6.35 -1.54 12.64
N VAL A 167 7.68 -1.43 12.55
CA VAL A 167 8.47 -2.02 11.48
C VAL A 167 9.40 -3.09 12.06
N SER A 168 9.14 -4.36 11.76
CA SER A 168 9.88 -5.47 12.39
C SER A 168 10.14 -6.64 11.43
N GLY A 169 11.32 -7.24 11.50
CA GLY A 169 11.68 -8.39 10.66
C GLY A 169 11.88 -8.05 9.17
N CYS A 170 11.94 -6.75 8.82
CA CYS A 170 12.20 -6.32 7.46
C CYS A 170 13.70 -6.26 7.17
N SER A 171 14.12 -6.65 5.96
CA SER A 171 15.54 -6.76 5.59
C SER A 171 15.87 -6.13 4.23
N ALA A 172 17.05 -5.53 4.14
CA ALA A 172 17.64 -5.10 2.87
C ALA A 172 18.91 -5.92 2.60
N GLY A 173 19.03 -6.53 1.43
CA GLY A 173 20.17 -7.39 1.06
C GLY A 173 21.49 -6.63 0.95
N SER A 174 21.45 -5.35 0.56
CA SER A 174 22.61 -4.45 0.48
C SER A 174 22.29 -3.13 1.17
N VAL A 175 22.66 -3.01 2.45
CA VAL A 175 22.35 -1.81 3.24
C VAL A 175 23.41 -0.73 3.00
N ARG A 176 23.04 0.38 2.36
CA ARG A 176 23.78 1.66 2.47
C ARG A 176 22.92 2.63 3.28
N ARG A 177 23.11 2.60 4.61
CA ARG A 177 22.41 3.38 5.65
C ARG A 177 20.92 3.08 5.83
N VAL A 178 20.55 2.89 7.10
CA VAL A 178 19.17 3.05 7.61
C VAL A 178 19.23 4.24 8.57
N GLU A 179 18.45 5.28 8.29
CA GLU A 179 18.22 6.38 9.23
C GLU A 179 16.76 6.28 9.68
N LEU A 180 16.54 5.67 10.85
CA LEU A 180 15.24 5.61 11.51
C LEU A 180 15.13 6.87 12.39
N ALA A 181 14.38 7.87 11.93
CA ALA A 181 13.94 8.95 12.80
C ALA A 181 12.78 8.44 13.67
N ALA A 182 13.07 7.79 14.78
CA ALA A 182 12.07 7.47 15.78
C ALA A 182 11.69 8.76 16.54
N SER A 183 10.57 9.39 16.19
CA SER A 183 9.94 10.38 17.07
C SER A 183 9.17 9.66 18.17
N SER A 184 9.88 9.11 19.15
CA SER A 184 9.24 8.66 20.39
C SER A 184 8.72 9.90 21.14
N SER A 185 7.43 10.15 21.10
CA SER A 185 6.75 10.99 22.09
C SER A 185 6.69 10.23 23.41
N ALA A 186 7.82 10.14 24.10
CA ALA A 186 7.86 9.69 25.48
C ALA A 186 7.17 10.76 26.34
N ALA A 187 5.89 10.56 26.65
CA ALA A 187 5.23 11.31 27.71
C ALA A 187 5.97 11.04 29.03
N PRO A 188 6.36 12.07 29.82
CA PRO A 188 7.04 11.84 31.07
C PRO A 188 6.03 11.31 32.09
N GLN A 189 6.15 10.04 32.47
CA GLN A 189 5.53 9.55 33.70
C GLN A 189 6.15 10.30 34.87
N GLN A 190 5.33 11.11 35.54
CA GLN A 190 5.70 11.71 36.82
C GLN A 190 5.90 10.59 37.84
N GLY A 191 7.16 10.34 38.19
CA GLY A 191 7.53 9.60 39.39
C GLY A 191 7.71 10.57 40.54
N GLU A 192 6.68 10.76 41.35
CA GLU A 192 6.82 11.32 42.68
C GLU A 192 7.70 10.37 43.53
N ARG A 193 8.94 10.77 43.80
CA ARG A 193 9.72 10.23 44.92
C ARG A 193 9.95 11.35 45.93
N SER A 194 9.27 11.17 47.06
CA SER A 194 9.36 12.01 48.25
C SER A 194 10.66 11.73 49.04
N ARG A 195 11.30 12.84 49.41
CA ARG A 195 12.07 13.12 50.64
C ARG A 195 13.26 12.23 51.02
N GLY A 196 14.43 12.87 51.05
CA GLY A 196 15.61 12.44 51.81
C GLY A 196 16.67 13.55 51.81
N SER A 197 16.67 14.39 52.85
CA SER A 197 17.51 15.57 53.08
C SER A 197 18.91 15.25 53.60
N THR A 198 19.94 16.01 53.19
CA THR A 198 21.14 16.47 53.95
C THR A 198 21.99 17.34 52.98
N ALA A 199 21.94 18.67 53.05
CA ALA A 199 22.74 19.60 53.87
C ALA A 199 24.24 19.73 53.47
N ALA A 200 24.61 20.87 52.87
CA ALA A 200 25.77 21.75 53.17
C ALA A 200 26.35 22.53 51.94
N SER A 201 25.96 23.81 51.82
CA SER A 201 26.67 25.10 51.53
C SER A 201 28.05 25.17 50.81
N PRO A 202 28.53 26.37 50.33
CA PRO A 202 27.90 27.51 49.61
C PRO A 202 28.78 28.01 48.40
N PRO A 203 28.50 29.15 47.72
CA PRO A 203 28.91 29.43 46.32
C PRO A 203 30.11 30.41 46.17
N PRO A 204 30.50 30.74 44.93
CA PRO A 204 30.85 32.14 44.62
C PRO A 204 30.04 32.72 43.45
N SER A 205 29.59 33.96 43.64
CA SER A 205 29.05 34.88 42.63
C SER A 205 30.13 35.93 42.25
N PRO A 206 29.83 36.96 41.44
CA PRO A 206 29.66 36.95 39.99
C PRO A 206 30.71 37.83 39.29
N ARG A 207 30.93 37.64 37.97
CA ARG A 207 31.59 38.67 37.13
C ARG A 207 30.66 39.19 36.05
N ASN A 208 30.58 40.50 36.03
CA ASN A 208 29.67 41.38 35.31
C ASN A 208 30.45 42.01 34.14
N ARG A 209 29.98 41.86 32.90
CA ARG A 209 30.25 42.74 31.72
C ARG A 209 29.07 42.59 30.76
N ARG A 210 28.06 43.46 30.77
CA ARG A 210 27.90 44.78 30.09
C ARG A 210 28.12 44.77 28.55
N SER A 211 27.01 45.14 27.87
CA SER A 211 26.77 45.71 26.52
C SER A 211 27.22 44.89 25.28
N ALA A 212 26.53 44.88 24.13
CA ALA A 212 25.62 45.84 23.48
C ALA A 212 24.66 45.05 22.55
N ALA A 213 23.36 45.36 22.42
CA ALA A 213 22.75 46.38 21.57
C ALA A 213 23.24 46.41 20.11
N SER A 214 22.46 45.80 19.19
CA SER A 214 22.19 46.26 17.81
C SER A 214 21.13 45.31 17.21
N SER A 215 19.84 45.61 17.20
CA SER A 215 19.14 46.49 16.24
C SER A 215 19.53 46.25 14.78
N THR A 216 18.83 45.34 14.10
CA THR A 216 18.41 45.61 12.71
C THR A 216 17.03 45.01 12.45
N ARG A 217 16.06 45.92 12.28
CA ARG A 217 14.72 45.74 11.76
C ARG A 217 14.79 45.87 10.24
N MET A 218 14.17 44.96 9.48
CA MET A 218 13.48 45.32 8.24
C MET A 218 12.35 44.33 7.92
N LYS A 219 11.17 44.92 7.72
CA LYS A 219 9.93 44.33 7.18
C LYS A 219 10.11 44.06 5.68
N ALA A 220 9.39 43.07 5.15
CA ALA A 220 8.32 43.27 4.15
C ALA A 220 8.03 41.97 3.35
N THR A 221 6.87 41.38 3.57
CA THR A 221 5.96 40.89 2.50
C THR A 221 5.11 42.10 2.05
N PRO A 222 4.38 42.12 0.90
CA PRO A 222 3.70 41.02 0.19
C PRO A 222 3.87 41.09 -1.36
N SER A 223 3.45 40.11 -2.17
CA SER A 223 2.09 39.94 -2.70
C SER A 223 2.09 38.93 -3.87
N PRO A 224 0.93 38.34 -4.24
CA PRO A 224 0.81 37.22 -5.18
C PRO A 224 0.57 37.67 -6.63
N SER A 225 0.92 36.84 -7.61
CA SER A 225 0.57 37.06 -9.02
C SER A 225 -0.08 35.82 -9.65
N ARG A 226 -1.39 35.95 -9.83
CA ARG A 226 -2.22 35.66 -11.01
C ARG A 226 -2.28 34.24 -11.60
N LEU A 227 -3.54 33.76 -11.56
CA LEU A 227 -4.21 32.90 -12.54
C LEU A 227 -3.77 33.15 -13.99
N SER A 228 -3.55 32.07 -14.72
CA SER A 228 -3.82 31.99 -16.15
C SER A 228 -4.78 30.83 -16.40
N THR A 229 -6.04 31.17 -16.64
CA THR A 229 -7.03 30.31 -17.28
C THR A 229 -6.66 30.15 -18.76
N SER A 230 -6.42 28.93 -19.21
CA SER A 230 -6.45 28.59 -20.63
C SER A 230 -7.51 27.54 -20.87
N SER A 231 -8.68 28.01 -21.30
CA SER A 231 -9.74 27.23 -21.90
C SER A 231 -9.32 26.80 -23.31
N THR A 232 -9.26 25.49 -23.55
CA THR A 232 -9.31 24.93 -24.92
C THR A 232 -10.11 23.64 -24.91
N THR A 233 -11.36 23.80 -25.35
CA THR A 233 -12.06 22.97 -26.34
C THR A 233 -12.22 21.48 -26.05
N GLU A 234 -13.42 21.16 -25.55
CA GLU A 234 -14.10 19.89 -25.77
C GLU A 234 -14.05 19.48 -27.26
N ARG A 235 -13.43 18.34 -27.56
CA ARG A 235 -13.87 17.44 -28.64
C ARG A 235 -13.83 16.02 -28.12
N GLY A 236 -14.97 15.36 -28.28
CA GLY A 236 -15.27 14.05 -27.73
C GLY A 236 -14.28 12.97 -28.11
N GLY A 237 -13.78 12.31 -27.07
CA GLY A 237 -13.41 10.91 -27.07
C GLY A 237 -13.81 10.40 -25.70
N GLN A 238 -14.87 9.58 -25.62
CA GLN A 238 -15.19 8.88 -24.38
C GLN A 238 -14.01 7.96 -24.08
N ALA A 239 -13.12 8.39 -23.19
CA ALA A 239 -12.12 7.54 -22.59
C ALA A 239 -12.87 6.37 -21.93
N ARG A 240 -12.59 5.15 -22.37
CA ARG A 240 -13.16 3.94 -21.76
C ARG A 240 -12.47 3.77 -20.42
N CYS A 241 -12.98 4.47 -19.41
CA CYS A 241 -12.26 4.83 -18.17
C CYS A 241 -11.76 3.67 -17.31
N CYS A 242 -12.20 2.44 -17.56
CA CYS A 242 -11.74 1.23 -16.88
C CYS A 242 -11.96 0.04 -17.82
N THR A 243 -10.90 -0.69 -18.17
CA THR A 243 -11.07 -2.02 -18.77
C THR A 243 -10.98 -3.05 -17.65
N TRP A 244 -12.13 -3.68 -17.36
CA TRP A 244 -12.19 -4.82 -16.46
C TRP A 244 -11.69 -6.08 -17.18
N LEU A 245 -10.60 -6.67 -16.72
CA LEU A 245 -10.15 -7.99 -17.15
C LEU A 245 -10.76 -9.06 -16.25
N LEU A 246 -12.09 -9.21 -16.29
CA LEU A 246 -12.80 -10.29 -15.60
C LEU A 246 -13.19 -11.37 -16.60
N TYR A 247 -12.53 -12.53 -16.55
CA TYR A 247 -13.07 -13.75 -17.14
C TYR A 247 -13.97 -14.42 -16.10
N SER A 248 -15.27 -14.13 -16.13
CA SER A 248 -16.27 -14.77 -15.27
C SER A 248 -16.31 -16.28 -15.56
N ALA A 249 -15.86 -17.08 -14.60
CA ALA A 249 -16.22 -18.49 -14.56
C ALA A 249 -17.70 -18.59 -14.17
N ASN A 250 -18.48 -19.09 -15.11
CA ASN A 250 -19.87 -19.51 -14.98
C ASN A 250 -20.08 -20.25 -13.64
N VAL A 251 -20.89 -19.71 -12.74
CA VAL A 251 -21.40 -20.45 -11.58
C VAL A 251 -22.49 -21.38 -12.12
N PRO A 252 -22.33 -22.71 -12.11
CA PRO A 252 -23.46 -23.57 -12.44
C PRO A 252 -24.51 -23.42 -11.34
N ARG A 253 -25.70 -22.99 -11.75
CA ARG A 253 -26.92 -23.04 -10.93
C ARG A 253 -27.03 -24.44 -10.32
N SER A 254 -27.30 -24.46 -9.03
CA SER A 254 -27.73 -25.58 -8.20
C SER A 254 -28.48 -26.66 -8.99
N ALA A 255 -27.78 -27.74 -9.34
CA ALA A 255 -28.40 -29.00 -9.68
C ALA A 255 -28.61 -29.77 -8.38
N THR A 256 -29.89 -29.98 -8.05
CA THR A 256 -30.36 -30.91 -7.02
C THR A 256 -29.63 -32.26 -7.10
N PRO A 257 -29.22 -32.86 -5.97
CA PRO A 257 -28.60 -34.18 -6.00
C PRO A 257 -29.62 -35.26 -6.40
N PRO A 258 -29.25 -36.28 -7.18
CA PRO A 258 -30.14 -37.40 -7.47
C PRO A 258 -30.30 -38.29 -6.22
N SER A 259 -31.54 -38.66 -5.95
CA SER A 259 -31.96 -39.62 -4.91
C SER A 259 -31.27 -40.99 -5.03
N PRO A 260 -31.06 -41.70 -3.92
CA PRO A 260 -30.43 -43.03 -3.93
C PRO A 260 -31.36 -44.09 -4.53
N ALA A 261 -30.81 -44.90 -5.43
CA ALA A 261 -31.48 -46.05 -6.03
C ALA A 261 -31.74 -47.15 -4.99
N THR A 262 -32.99 -47.56 -4.90
CA THR A 262 -33.47 -48.76 -4.20
C THR A 262 -32.97 -50.04 -4.88
N PRO A 263 -32.50 -51.06 -4.13
CA PRO A 263 -32.20 -52.37 -4.71
C PRO A 263 -33.48 -53.23 -4.81
N LEU A 264 -33.85 -53.66 -6.02
CA LEU A 264 -34.77 -54.78 -6.24
C LEU A 264 -33.98 -56.09 -6.22
N ALA A 265 -34.28 -56.93 -5.24
CA ALA A 265 -33.93 -58.35 -5.24
C ALA A 265 -35.08 -59.18 -5.83
N THR A 266 -34.73 -60.40 -6.26
CA THR A 266 -35.57 -61.57 -6.68
C THR A 266 -36.23 -61.49 -8.07
N THR A 267 -36.19 -62.48 -8.96
CA THR A 267 -36.01 -63.95 -8.80
C THR A 267 -35.73 -64.65 -10.16
N ARG A 268 -34.91 -65.72 -10.12
CA ARG A 268 -34.94 -66.98 -10.92
C ARG A 268 -35.43 -66.99 -12.39
N ARG A 269 -34.59 -67.55 -13.28
CA ARG A 269 -34.72 -68.94 -13.81
C ARG A 269 -33.53 -69.29 -14.73
N TYR A 270 -32.76 -70.28 -14.31
CA TYR A 270 -31.79 -71.02 -15.13
C TYR A 270 -32.48 -72.27 -15.69
N ARG A 271 -32.40 -72.49 -17.00
CA ARG A 271 -32.77 -73.75 -17.66
C ARG A 271 -31.59 -74.16 -18.55
N PRO A 272 -31.00 -75.36 -18.37
CA PRO A 272 -30.05 -75.91 -19.32
C PRO A 272 -30.78 -76.84 -20.30
N THR A 273 -30.43 -76.79 -21.58
CA THR A 273 -30.71 -77.89 -22.52
C THR A 273 -29.44 -78.22 -23.29
N ARG A 274 -28.99 -79.45 -23.08
CA ARG A 274 -28.10 -80.21 -23.96
C ARG A 274 -28.68 -80.28 -25.37
N ARG A 275 -27.83 -80.12 -26.38
CA ARG A 275 -27.50 -81.15 -27.39
C ARG A 275 -26.25 -80.73 -28.14
#